data_AF-A0AAW2KLU3-F1
#
_entry.id   AF-A0AAW2KLU3-F1
#
_cell.length_a   1.000
_cell.length_b   1.000
_cell.length_c   1.000
_cell.angle_alpha   90.00
_cell.angle_beta   90.00
_cell.angle_gamma   90.00
#
_symmetry.space_group_name_H-M   'P 1'
#
loop_
_entity.id
_entity.type
_entity.pdbx_description
1 polymer ?
#
loop_
_entity_poly.entity_id
_entity_poly.type
_entity_poly.pdbx_seq_one_letter_code
_entity_poly.pdbx_strand_id
1 'polypeptide(L)'
;MACAVPSWFKLNTDGSFLGNPGLAGAAGIIRDSAGHVHLAYQFALGTGTSVLAELTAVWRGMELALTHGLAPLVVEVDATTVISLLQSRASGKWEVQHMIMRIVCLQQLLVADVQHVFREANGAADHLAKEAASLQLTRVLHHDDIMGILGILLP
;
A
#
# COMPACT_ATOMS: atom_id res chain seq x y z
N MET A 1 12.19 -15.79 30.54
CA MET A 1 12.32 -15.43 29.11
C MET A 1 10.91 -15.17 28.59
N ALA A 2 10.47 -13.90 28.57
CA ALA A 2 9.14 -13.54 28.10
C ALA A 2 9.14 -13.56 26.56
N CYS A 3 8.22 -14.30 25.96
CA CYS A 3 7.99 -14.26 24.52
C CYS A 3 7.37 -12.89 24.21
N ALA A 4 8.13 -11.97 23.62
CA ALA A 4 7.59 -10.70 23.18
C ALA A 4 6.55 -10.99 22.08
N VAL A 5 5.28 -10.70 22.34
CA VAL A 5 4.25 -10.71 21.30
C VAL A 5 4.72 -9.76 20.19
N PRO A 6 4.81 -10.23 18.92
CA PRO A 6 5.17 -9.34 17.83
C PRO A 6 4.16 -8.20 17.74
N SER A 7 4.62 -6.96 17.84
CA SER A 7 3.81 -5.79 17.50
C SER A 7 3.48 -5.84 16.02
N TRP A 8 2.23 -5.64 15.66
CA TRP A 8 1.81 -5.61 14.25
C TRP A 8 2.46 -4.42 13.53
N PHE A 9 2.88 -4.66 12.29
CA PHE A 9 3.18 -3.60 11.36
C PHE A 9 1.89 -3.10 10.71
N LYS A 10 1.90 -1.85 10.26
CA LYS A 10 0.79 -1.23 9.55
C LYS A 10 1.27 -0.73 8.20
N LEU A 11 0.63 -1.22 7.13
CA LEU A 11 0.80 -0.80 5.75
C LEU A 11 -0.38 0.09 5.36
N ASN A 12 -0.13 1.36 5.07
CA ASN A 12 -1.09 2.26 4.45
C ASN A 12 -0.79 2.38 2.98
N THR A 13 -1.80 2.28 2.12
CA THR A 13 -1.64 2.30 0.66
C THR A 13 -2.58 3.28 0.01
N ASP A 14 -2.17 3.84 -1.12
CA ASP A 14 -3.03 4.67 -1.97
C ASP A 14 -2.65 4.54 -3.45
N GLY A 15 -3.64 4.72 -4.33
CA GLY A 15 -3.50 4.81 -5.76
C GLY A 15 -3.93 6.17 -6.30
N SER A 16 -3.05 6.86 -7.02
CA SER A 16 -3.35 8.15 -7.65
C SER A 16 -3.46 8.04 -9.17
N PHE A 17 -4.22 8.96 -9.76
CA PHE A 17 -4.42 9.08 -11.20
C PHE A 17 -4.66 10.55 -11.60
N LEU A 18 -4.03 10.96 -12.69
CA LEU A 18 -4.13 12.31 -13.27
C LEU A 18 -4.98 12.26 -14.55
N GLY A 19 -6.31 12.21 -14.38
CA GLY A 19 -7.28 12.03 -15.46
C GLY A 19 -7.72 10.57 -15.66
N ASN A 20 -8.82 10.32 -16.38
CA ASN A 20 -9.33 8.96 -16.63
C ASN A 20 -9.61 8.70 -18.13
N PRO A 21 -8.74 7.94 -18.83
CA PRO A 21 -7.45 7.40 -18.37
C PRO A 21 -6.37 8.49 -18.27
N GLY A 22 -5.39 8.29 -17.39
CA GLY A 22 -4.34 9.27 -17.12
C GLY A 22 -3.13 8.65 -16.42
N LEU A 23 -2.09 9.47 -16.20
CA LEU A 23 -0.88 9.03 -15.51
C LEU A 23 -1.23 8.59 -14.08
N ALA A 24 -0.79 7.41 -13.71
CA ALA A 24 -1.14 6.74 -12.47
C ALA A 24 0.11 6.44 -11.64
N GLY A 25 -0.11 6.41 -10.33
CA GLY A 25 0.90 6.14 -9.32
C GLY A 25 0.31 5.27 -8.22
N ALA A 26 1.14 4.44 -7.62
CA ALA A 26 0.79 3.60 -6.48
C ALA A 26 1.84 3.78 -5.39
N ALA A 27 1.42 3.93 -4.15
CA ALA A 27 2.35 4.15 -3.06
C ALA A 27 1.86 3.57 -1.74
N GLY A 28 2.76 3.52 -0.77
CA GLY A 28 2.41 3.15 0.57
C GLY A 28 3.56 3.26 1.54
N ILE A 29 3.22 3.15 2.82
CA ILE A 29 4.15 3.28 3.94
C ILE A 29 3.92 2.15 4.94
N ILE A 30 4.99 1.57 5.46
CA ILE A 30 4.97 0.53 6.47
C ILE A 30 5.58 1.09 7.76
N ARG A 31 4.81 1.05 8.84
CA ARG A 31 5.21 1.53 10.17
C ARG A 31 4.95 0.49 11.26
N ASP A 32 5.71 0.59 12.35
CA ASP A 32 5.45 -0.20 13.56
C ASP A 32 4.40 0.49 14.47
N SER A 33 4.08 -0.16 15.59
CA SER A 33 3.11 0.35 16.57
C SER A 33 3.56 1.62 17.30
N ALA A 34 4.85 1.96 17.28
CA ALA A 34 5.37 3.21 17.82
C ALA A 34 5.33 4.34 16.78
N GLY A 35 4.90 4.04 15.55
CA GLY A 35 4.83 4.98 14.45
C GLY A 35 6.14 5.13 13.67
N HIS A 36 7.18 4.35 13.99
CA HIS A 36 8.41 4.41 13.20
C HIS A 36 8.17 3.80 11.83
N VAL A 37 8.54 4.54 10.79
CA VAL A 37 8.45 4.07 9.41
C VAL A 37 9.66 3.19 9.11
N HIS A 38 9.37 1.95 8.71
CA HIS A 38 10.38 0.96 8.31
C HIS A 38 10.62 1.00 6.80
N LEU A 39 9.59 1.32 6.03
CA LEU A 39 9.63 1.38 4.57
C LEU A 39 8.61 2.36 4.03
N ALA A 40 8.94 3.05 2.95
CA ALA A 40 7.98 3.73 2.09
C ALA A 40 8.25 3.37 0.62
N TYR A 41 7.24 3.42 -0.22
CA TYR A 41 7.41 3.15 -1.65
C TYR A 41 6.48 4.01 -2.49
N GLN A 42 6.90 4.22 -3.72
CA GLN A 42 6.12 4.84 -4.77
C GLN A 42 6.47 4.16 -6.10
N PHE A 43 5.47 3.88 -6.92
CA PHE A 43 5.58 3.23 -8.21
C PHE A 43 4.83 4.05 -9.24
N ALA A 44 5.53 4.49 -10.29
CA ALA A 44 4.91 5.02 -11.48
C ALA A 44 4.32 3.87 -12.31
N LEU A 45 3.05 4.02 -12.68
CA LEU A 45 2.29 2.99 -13.40
C LEU A 45 2.04 3.34 -14.87
N GLY A 46 2.55 4.49 -15.34
CA GLY A 46 2.17 5.01 -16.66
C GLY A 46 0.67 5.32 -16.71
N THR A 47 0.02 5.06 -17.83
CA THR A 47 -1.42 5.30 -17.97
C THR A 47 -2.23 4.13 -17.39
N GLY A 48 -3.15 4.42 -16.47
CA GLY A 48 -3.93 3.38 -15.79
C GLY A 48 -5.32 3.83 -15.36
N THR A 49 -5.96 3.00 -14.55
CA THR A 49 -7.23 3.29 -13.88
C THR A 49 -7.01 3.37 -12.37
N SER A 50 -7.91 4.06 -11.66
CA SER A 50 -7.86 4.18 -10.20
C SER A 50 -7.81 2.80 -9.52
N VAL A 51 -8.71 1.89 -9.88
CA VAL A 51 -8.77 0.54 -9.27
C VAL A 51 -7.49 -0.25 -9.47
N LEU A 52 -6.84 -0.17 -10.65
CA LEU A 52 -5.57 -0.85 -10.88
C LEU A 52 -4.43 -0.22 -10.07
N ALA A 53 -4.43 1.11 -9.91
CA ALA A 53 -3.44 1.80 -9.10
C ALA A 53 -3.55 1.38 -7.62
N GLU A 54 -4.76 1.39 -7.06
CA GLU A 54 -5.02 0.97 -5.67
C GLU A 54 -4.64 -0.49 -5.42
N LEU A 55 -5.06 -1.41 -6.30
CA LEU A 55 -4.69 -2.82 -6.18
C LEU A 55 -3.18 -3.04 -6.30
N THR A 56 -2.52 -2.28 -7.17
CA THR A 56 -1.06 -2.34 -7.32
C THR A 56 -0.37 -1.81 -6.05
N ALA A 57 -0.89 -0.75 -5.44
CA ALA A 57 -0.38 -0.22 -4.19
C ALA A 57 -0.42 -1.28 -3.09
N VAL A 58 -1.56 -1.94 -2.89
CA VAL A 58 -1.72 -3.04 -1.92
C VAL A 58 -0.78 -4.19 -2.23
N TRP A 59 -0.80 -4.71 -3.45
CA TRP A 59 -0.02 -5.88 -3.84
C TRP A 59 1.49 -5.64 -3.66
N ARG A 60 2.02 -4.50 -4.14
CA ARG A 60 3.45 -4.18 -4.01
C ARG A 60 3.86 -3.93 -2.57
N GLY A 61 3.03 -3.26 -1.77
CA GLY A 61 3.31 -3.05 -0.34
C GLY A 61 3.41 -4.37 0.42
N MET A 62 2.52 -5.32 0.13
CA MET A 62 2.58 -6.65 0.74
C MET A 62 3.77 -7.47 0.27
N GLU A 63 4.16 -7.40 -1.02
CA GLU A 63 5.40 -8.06 -1.50
C GLU A 63 6.64 -7.52 -0.79
N LEU A 64 6.72 -6.20 -0.60
CA LEU A 64 7.82 -5.56 0.12
C LEU A 64 7.82 -5.94 1.60
N ALA A 65 6.65 -5.96 2.24
CA ALA A 65 6.51 -6.40 3.63
C ALA A 65 7.04 -7.84 3.81
N LEU A 66 6.66 -8.75 2.90
CA LEU A 66 7.11 -10.15 2.94
C LEU A 66 8.62 -10.25 2.75
N THR A 67 9.16 -9.52 1.78
CA THR A 67 10.60 -9.51 1.46
C THR A 67 11.44 -8.98 2.62
N HIS A 68 10.88 -8.12 3.47
CA HIS A 68 11.57 -7.51 4.62
C HIS A 68 11.21 -8.14 5.97
N GLY A 69 10.41 -9.22 5.97
CA GLY A 69 10.00 -9.90 7.21
C GLY A 69 9.10 -9.04 8.11
N LEU A 70 8.34 -8.10 7.53
CA LEU A 70 7.44 -7.20 8.24
C LEU A 70 6.05 -7.85 8.40
N ALA A 71 5.96 -8.76 9.36
CA ALA A 71 4.73 -9.48 9.74
C ALA A 71 4.63 -9.63 11.28
N PRO A 72 3.42 -9.71 11.87
CA PRO A 72 2.10 -9.65 11.23
C PRO A 72 1.73 -8.24 10.72
N LEU A 73 0.79 -8.14 9.77
CA LEU A 73 0.54 -6.91 9.01
C LEU A 73 -0.94 -6.46 9.03
N VAL A 74 -1.20 -5.21 9.41
CA VAL A 74 -2.49 -4.56 9.13
C VAL A 74 -2.35 -3.76 7.85
N VAL A 75 -3.19 -4.02 6.85
CA VAL A 75 -3.24 -3.25 5.60
C VAL A 75 -4.44 -2.33 5.63
N GLU A 76 -4.21 -1.03 5.52
CA GLU A 76 -5.22 0.02 5.52
C GLU A 76 -5.36 0.65 4.14
N VAL A 77 -6.58 0.58 3.60
CA VAL A 77 -6.95 1.06 2.26
C VAL A 77 -8.16 1.97 2.38
N ASP A 78 -8.16 3.16 1.78
CA ASP A 78 -9.31 4.08 1.79
C ASP A 78 -10.25 3.90 0.58
N ALA A 79 -9.83 3.12 -0.42
CA ALA A 79 -10.67 2.71 -1.54
C ALA A 79 -11.65 1.59 -1.15
N THR A 80 -12.88 1.96 -0.75
CA THR A 80 -14.00 1.02 -0.51
C THR A 80 -14.26 0.04 -1.67
N THR A 81 -13.98 0.47 -2.91
CA THR A 81 -14.08 -0.41 -4.10
C THR A 81 -13.08 -1.57 -4.02
N VAL A 82 -11.84 -1.32 -3.61
CA VAL A 82 -10.83 -2.37 -3.44
C VAL A 82 -11.20 -3.31 -2.31
N ILE A 83 -11.66 -2.78 -1.17
CA ILE A 83 -12.17 -3.60 -0.05
C ILE A 83 -13.29 -4.52 -0.52
N SER A 84 -14.25 -3.98 -1.28
CA SER A 84 -15.37 -4.76 -1.82
C SER A 84 -14.91 -5.86 -2.78
N LEU A 85 -13.93 -5.57 -3.65
CA LEU A 85 -13.36 -6.54 -4.60
C LEU A 85 -12.63 -7.69 -3.88
N LEU A 86 -11.84 -7.38 -2.85
CA LEU A 86 -11.13 -8.38 -2.05
C LEU A 86 -12.09 -9.29 -1.28
N GLN A 87 -13.16 -8.71 -0.71
CA GLN A 87 -14.18 -9.46 0.05
C GLN A 87 -15.05 -10.36 -0.83
N SER A 88 -15.56 -9.79 -1.94
CA SER A 88 -16.46 -10.50 -2.84
C SER A 88 -15.75 -11.56 -3.70
N ARG A 89 -14.41 -11.52 -3.76
CA ARG A 89 -13.60 -12.27 -4.73
C ARG A 89 -14.18 -12.15 -6.15
N ALA A 90 -14.68 -10.95 -6.46
CA ALA A 90 -15.62 -10.73 -7.57
C ALA A 90 -15.08 -11.20 -8.92
N SER A 91 -16.02 -11.59 -9.79
CA SER A 91 -15.76 -11.82 -11.20
C SER A 91 -15.60 -10.49 -11.95
N GLY A 92 -14.60 -10.42 -12.83
CA GLY A 92 -14.26 -9.19 -13.54
C GLY A 92 -13.20 -9.43 -14.60
N LYS A 93 -12.50 -8.37 -15.03
CA LYS A 93 -11.37 -8.51 -15.95
C LYS A 93 -10.31 -9.42 -15.32
N TRP A 94 -9.72 -10.28 -16.15
CA TRP A 94 -8.74 -11.28 -15.71
C TRP A 94 -7.53 -10.65 -14.99
N GLU A 95 -7.13 -9.43 -15.36
CA GLU A 95 -6.00 -8.74 -14.70
C GLU A 95 -6.32 -8.44 -13.22
N VAL A 96 -7.53 -7.95 -12.95
CA VAL A 96 -7.99 -7.62 -11.59
C VAL A 96 -8.11 -8.88 -10.74
N GLN A 97 -8.68 -9.95 -11.30
CA GLN A 97 -8.81 -11.24 -10.61
C GLN A 97 -7.45 -11.82 -10.22
N HIS A 98 -6.48 -11.77 -11.13
CA HIS A 98 -5.13 -12.26 -10.86
C HIS A 98 -4.46 -11.47 -9.73
N MET A 99 -4.62 -10.14 -9.69
CA MET A 99 -4.11 -9.33 -8.58
C MET A 99 -4.80 -9.66 -7.25
N ILE A 100 -6.13 -9.82 -7.23
CA ILE A 100 -6.87 -10.21 -6.03
C ILE A 100 -6.35 -11.55 -5.50
N MET A 101 -6.15 -12.55 -6.36
CA MET A 101 -5.62 -13.85 -5.94
C MET A 101 -4.22 -13.75 -5.31
N ARG A 102 -3.34 -12.91 -5.86
CA ARG A 102 -2.01 -12.67 -5.29
C ARG A 102 -2.09 -12.00 -3.91
N ILE A 103 -2.95 -10.99 -3.77
CA ILE A 103 -3.18 -10.30 -2.50
C ILE A 103 -3.69 -11.28 -1.45
N VAL A 104 -4.68 -12.10 -1.78
CA VAL A 104 -5.24 -13.12 -0.86
C VAL A 104 -4.18 -14.16 -0.44
N CYS A 105 -3.28 -14.55 -1.35
CA CYS A 105 -2.17 -15.43 -1.00
C CYS A 105 -1.19 -14.75 -0.03
N LEU A 106 -0.83 -13.49 -0.29
CA LEU A 106 0.04 -12.71 0.58
C LEU A 106 -0.58 -12.47 1.97
N GLN A 107 -1.91 -12.33 2.08
CA GLN A 107 -2.59 -12.23 3.37
C GLN A 107 -2.30 -13.42 4.27
N GLN A 108 -2.25 -14.63 3.70
CA GLN A 108 -1.95 -15.84 4.47
C GLN A 108 -0.48 -15.89 4.92
N LEU A 109 0.45 -15.52 4.02
CA LEU A 109 1.88 -15.55 4.30
C LEU A 109 2.30 -14.51 5.35
N LEU A 110 1.64 -13.35 5.36
CA LEU A 110 1.95 -12.23 6.25
C LEU A 110 1.11 -12.21 7.53
N VAL A 111 0.16 -13.15 7.70
CA VAL A 111 -0.88 -13.06 8.73
C VAL A 111 -1.53 -11.66 8.69
N ALA A 112 -1.96 -11.26 7.50
CA ALA A 112 -2.38 -9.90 7.25
C ALA A 112 -3.90 -9.71 7.33
N ASP A 113 -4.31 -8.66 8.04
CA ASP A 113 -5.68 -8.18 8.07
C ASP A 113 -5.83 -6.95 7.16
N VAL A 114 -6.79 -6.97 6.24
CA VAL A 114 -7.01 -5.88 5.28
C VAL A 114 -8.30 -5.17 5.65
N GLN A 115 -8.19 -3.89 5.99
CA GLN A 115 -9.30 -3.09 6.50
C GLN A 115 -9.42 -1.73 5.81
N HIS A 116 -10.62 -1.18 5.86
CA HIS A 116 -10.90 0.15 5.37
C HIS A 116 -10.42 1.21 6.36
N VAL A 117 -9.84 2.30 5.86
CA VAL A 117 -9.53 3.50 6.64
C VAL A 117 -10.13 4.74 5.99
N PHE A 118 -10.44 5.77 6.78
CA PHE A 118 -10.83 7.06 6.21
C PHE A 118 -9.61 7.79 5.62
N ARG A 119 -9.84 8.54 4.54
CA ARG A 119 -8.80 9.22 3.76
C ARG A 119 -7.95 10.19 4.59
N GLU A 120 -8.55 10.80 5.61
CA GLU A 120 -7.89 11.72 6.56
C GLU A 120 -6.74 11.05 7.31
N ALA A 121 -6.76 9.72 7.48
CA ALA A 121 -5.70 8.96 8.11
C ALA A 121 -4.71 8.32 7.10
N ASN A 122 -4.87 8.59 5.80
CA ASN A 122 -4.09 8.00 4.71
C ASN A 122 -3.23 9.02 3.92
N GLY A 123 -3.08 10.25 4.44
CA GLY A 123 -2.49 11.37 3.70
C GLY A 123 -1.05 11.14 3.19
N ALA A 124 -0.23 10.40 3.92
CA ALA A 124 1.14 10.09 3.52
C ALA A 124 1.21 9.21 2.26
N ALA A 125 0.38 8.17 2.20
CA ALA A 125 0.30 7.29 1.03
C ALA A 125 -0.29 8.05 -0.18
N ASP A 126 -1.32 8.87 0.04
CA ASP A 126 -1.93 9.71 -1.00
C ASP A 126 -0.95 10.73 -1.59
N HIS A 127 -0.13 11.37 -0.76
CA HIS A 127 0.92 12.25 -1.22
C HIS A 127 1.94 11.53 -2.12
N LEU A 128 2.47 10.40 -1.64
CA LEU A 128 3.46 9.61 -2.39
C LEU A 128 2.86 9.07 -3.69
N ALA A 129 1.59 8.66 -3.71
CA ALA A 129 0.94 8.15 -4.91
C ALA A 129 0.79 9.26 -5.96
N LYS A 130 0.40 10.47 -5.54
CA LYS A 130 0.33 11.66 -6.40
C LYS A 130 1.70 12.07 -6.95
N GLU A 131 2.72 12.01 -6.11
CA GLU A 131 4.11 12.29 -6.52
C GLU A 131 4.57 11.26 -7.57
N ALA A 132 4.32 9.97 -7.34
CA ALA A 132 4.62 8.89 -8.29
C ALA A 132 3.94 9.11 -9.65
N ALA A 133 2.65 9.48 -9.63
CA ALA A 133 1.88 9.76 -10.84
C ALA A 133 2.39 11.00 -11.58
N SER A 134 2.73 12.05 -10.86
CA SER A 134 3.14 13.34 -11.43
C SER A 134 4.56 13.31 -11.99
N LEU A 135 5.50 12.72 -11.23
CA LEU A 135 6.91 12.66 -11.59
C LEU A 135 7.26 11.43 -12.43
N GLN A 136 6.31 10.49 -12.58
CA GLN A 136 6.55 9.18 -13.19
C GLN A 136 7.79 8.48 -12.59
N LEU A 137 7.87 8.55 -11.26
CA LEU A 137 8.99 8.05 -10.48
C LEU A 137 8.62 6.77 -9.72
N THR A 138 9.56 5.82 -9.72
CA THR A 138 9.49 4.59 -8.91
C THR A 138 10.66 4.54 -7.94
N ARG A 139 10.38 4.42 -6.64
CA ARG A 139 11.38 4.29 -5.56
C ARG A 139 10.85 3.45 -4.40
N VAL A 140 11.77 2.76 -3.75
CA VAL A 140 11.60 2.19 -2.40
C VAL A 140 12.55 2.97 -1.50
N LEU A 141 12.04 3.43 -0.36
CA LEU A 141 12.70 4.34 0.56
C LEU A 141 12.87 3.61 1.89
N HIS A 142 14.12 3.49 2.34
CA HIS A 142 14.46 2.86 3.61
C HIS A 142 14.68 3.91 4.71
N HIS A 143 14.96 3.46 5.93
CA HIS A 143 15.08 4.31 7.11
C HIS A 143 15.98 5.55 6.90
N ASP A 144 17.11 5.38 6.21
CA ASP A 144 18.06 6.46 5.95
C ASP A 144 17.53 7.52 4.95
N ASP A 145 16.65 7.12 4.04
CA ASP A 145 16.01 8.01 3.05
C ASP A 145 14.78 8.72 3.64
N ILE A 146 14.12 8.07 4.60
CA ILE A 146 12.86 8.51 5.22
C ILE A 146 13.03 9.80 6.03
N MET A 147 14.22 10.05 6.59
CA MET A 147 14.51 11.27 7.38
C MET A 147 14.36 12.56 6.56
N GLY A 148 14.49 12.50 5.22
CA GLY A 148 14.25 13.65 4.34
C GLY A 148 12.78 13.95 4.05
N ILE A 149 11.87 13.01 4.36
CA ILE A 149 10.46 13.01 3.92
C ILE A 149 9.52 13.08 5.16
N LEU A 150 10.09 13.23 6.36
CA LEU A 150 9.39 13.24 7.66
C LEU A 150 8.19 14.21 7.73
N GLY A 151 8.20 15.31 6.95
CA GLY A 151 7.07 16.25 6.89
C GLY A 151 5.80 15.72 6.23
N ILE A 152 5.88 14.59 5.51
CA ILE A 152 4.76 13.93 4.82
C ILE A 152 4.27 12.70 5.60
N LEU A 153 5.12 12.11 6.44
CA LEU A 153 4.93 10.80 7.07
C LEU A 153 4.31 10.85 8.47
N LEU A 154 4.16 12.04 9.05
CA LEU A 154 3.54 12.27 10.36
C LEU A 154 2.31 13.17 10.17
N PRO A 155 1.09 12.73 10.54
CA PRO A 155 0.01 13.66 10.84
C PRO A 155 0.29 14.47 12.11
#